data_AF-A0A016WCI5-F1
#
_entry.id   AF-A0A016WCI5-F1
#
_cell.length_a   1.000
_cell.length_b   1.000
_cell.length_c   1.000
_cell.angle_alpha   90.00
_cell.angle_beta   90.00
_cell.angle_gamma   90.00
#
_symmetry.space_group_name_H-M   'P 1'
#
loop_
_entity.id
_entity.type
_entity.pdbx_description
1 polymer ?
#
loop_
_entity_poly.entity_id
_entity_poly.type
_entity_poly.pdbx_seq_one_letter_code
_entity_poly.pdbx_strand_id
1 'polypeptide(L)'
;MVWFCSSLFGHHDRIRMIRLQNPWGEKEWNGPWSDDSKEWEQVTESQKNSLGITVDEDGEFWMPWYSFVQYFTDISVCQLFNTKIFSTSRRYHEEVFYGEWTTNGVKSGAPDDFAGGCLNFSATFCNNPQFLLTVSQPGEIMFALTQREPNEGTKRRDPYVTIGIHVMKVENNRLHRIHQAMAPIGTSDYASARSVFLHLRDVPVGRYIAVPTTYAPREQTTFMLRIYSDHKVEPRLLTKHAPSKGLFGCRQPISVTRITIIEAFLEQEKGEERIYAHNELYY
;
A
#
# COMPACT_ATOMS: atom_id res chain seq x y z
N MET A 1 -21.46 8.81 -1.80
CA MET A 1 -22.25 9.25 -0.63
C MET A 1 -23.07 10.45 -1.07
N VAL A 2 -24.39 10.39 -0.93
CA VAL A 2 -25.31 11.45 -1.37
C VAL A 2 -25.93 12.10 -0.13
N TRP A 3 -26.11 13.41 -0.17
CA TRP A 3 -26.74 14.19 0.89
C TRP A 3 -28.16 14.56 0.45
N PHE A 4 -29.15 14.11 1.20
CA PHE A 4 -30.54 14.56 1.07
C PHE A 4 -30.78 15.77 1.96
N CYS A 5 -31.73 16.61 1.61
CA CYS A 5 -32.16 17.73 2.43
C CYS A 5 -33.67 17.54 2.67
N SER A 6 -34.06 17.17 3.89
CA SER A 6 -35.46 17.17 4.30
C SER A 6 -35.81 18.55 4.87
N SER A 7 -36.99 19.08 4.55
CA SER A 7 -37.53 20.26 5.20
C SER A 7 -38.76 19.88 6.02
N LEU A 8 -38.59 19.75 7.33
CA LEU A 8 -39.66 19.86 8.30
C LEU A 8 -39.29 21.00 9.26
N PHE A 9 -40.12 22.05 9.31
CA PHE A 9 -39.99 23.19 10.22
C PHE A 9 -38.75 24.10 10.07
N GLY A 10 -38.29 24.36 8.84
CA GLY A 10 -37.26 25.39 8.59
C GLY A 10 -35.83 24.98 8.98
N HIS A 11 -35.62 23.74 9.43
CA HIS A 11 -34.31 23.12 9.52
C HIS A 11 -34.08 22.23 8.28
N HIS A 12 -32.98 22.51 7.58
CA HIS A 12 -32.49 21.70 6.47
C HIS A 12 -31.68 20.54 7.02
N ASP A 13 -32.36 19.47 7.44
CA ASP A 13 -31.67 18.28 7.94
C ASP A 13 -31.08 17.51 6.78
N ARG A 14 -29.74 17.44 6.77
CA ARG A 14 -29.00 16.71 5.76
C ARG A 14 -28.86 15.25 6.14
N ILE A 15 -29.48 14.35 5.37
CA ILE A 15 -29.41 12.90 5.62
C ILE A 15 -28.36 12.28 4.70
N ARG A 16 -27.44 11.52 5.28
CA ARG A 16 -26.44 10.73 4.53
C ARG A 16 -27.06 9.41 4.10
N MET A 17 -27.05 9.16 2.81
CA MET A 17 -27.62 7.94 2.22
C MET A 17 -26.63 7.24 1.29
N ILE A 18 -26.86 5.95 1.10
CA ILE A 18 -26.13 5.08 0.20
C ILE A 18 -27.14 4.35 -0.71
N ARG A 19 -26.80 4.30 -1.99
CA ARG A 19 -27.49 3.54 -3.03
C ARG A 19 -26.77 2.21 -3.18
N LEU A 20 -27.51 1.12 -3.09
CA LEU A 20 -27.01 -0.25 -3.16
C LEU A 20 -27.82 -1.01 -4.20
N GLN A 21 -27.26 -2.09 -4.72
CA GLN A 21 -27.94 -2.97 -5.65
C GLN A 21 -27.75 -4.41 -5.21
N ASN A 22 -28.87 -5.13 -5.09
CA ASN A 22 -28.87 -6.56 -4.94
C ASN A 22 -28.59 -7.23 -6.30
N PRO A 23 -27.49 -8.00 -6.45
CA PRO A 23 -27.16 -8.66 -7.72
C PRO A 23 -28.20 -9.67 -8.23
N TRP A 24 -29.10 -10.16 -7.37
CA TRP A 24 -30.19 -11.05 -7.79
C TRP A 24 -31.33 -10.29 -8.49
N GLY A 25 -31.35 -8.96 -8.43
CA GLY A 25 -32.39 -8.13 -9.04
C GLY A 25 -33.77 -8.26 -8.39
N GLU A 26 -33.83 -8.83 -7.19
CA GLU A 26 -35.05 -9.01 -6.41
C GLU A 26 -34.78 -8.68 -4.94
N LYS A 27 -35.82 -8.42 -4.14
CA LYS A 27 -35.74 -8.16 -2.69
C LYS A 27 -34.88 -6.96 -2.31
N GLU A 28 -35.56 -5.87 -2.02
CA GLU A 28 -34.98 -4.58 -1.64
C GLU A 28 -35.12 -4.29 -0.15
N TRP A 29 -34.49 -3.20 0.27
CA TRP A 29 -34.62 -2.67 1.63
C TRP A 29 -36.07 -2.28 1.92
N ASN A 30 -36.61 -2.69 3.08
CA ASN A 30 -38.00 -2.45 3.48
C ASN A 30 -38.14 -1.58 4.74
N GLY A 31 -37.06 -0.91 5.14
CA GLY A 31 -37.07 0.05 6.25
C GLY A 31 -37.16 1.50 5.75
N PRO A 32 -36.80 2.47 6.59
CA PRO A 32 -36.86 3.88 6.21
C PRO A 32 -36.12 4.16 4.91
N TRP A 33 -36.74 4.95 4.02
CA TRP A 33 -36.25 5.28 2.68
C TRP A 33 -36.21 4.12 1.68
N SER A 34 -36.92 3.02 1.96
CA SER A 34 -37.31 2.05 0.94
C SER A 34 -38.15 2.70 -0.16
N ASP A 35 -38.34 1.99 -1.28
CA ASP A 35 -39.05 2.51 -2.45
C ASP A 35 -40.48 2.99 -2.13
N ASP A 36 -41.22 2.25 -1.29
CA ASP A 36 -42.58 2.60 -0.83
C ASP A 36 -42.62 3.52 0.42
N SER A 37 -41.47 4.04 0.88
CA SER A 37 -41.36 4.77 2.14
C SER A 37 -41.97 6.18 2.04
N LYS A 38 -42.82 6.55 3.01
CA LYS A 38 -43.43 7.89 3.09
C LYS A 38 -42.42 9.01 3.27
N GLU A 39 -41.22 8.68 3.74
CA GLU A 39 -40.07 9.55 3.85
C GLU A 39 -39.71 10.19 2.51
N TRP A 40 -40.09 9.60 1.38
CA TRP A 40 -39.92 10.23 0.07
C TRP A 40 -40.89 11.39 -0.21
N GLU A 41 -41.99 11.52 0.53
CA GLU A 41 -42.94 12.64 0.39
C GLU A 41 -42.30 13.98 0.80
N GLN A 42 -41.28 13.96 1.67
CA GLN A 42 -40.57 15.16 2.11
C GLN A 42 -39.49 15.64 1.12
N VAL A 43 -39.29 14.92 0.01
CA VAL A 43 -38.29 15.22 -1.02
C VAL A 43 -38.98 15.65 -2.30
N THR A 44 -38.58 16.79 -2.86
CA THR A 44 -39.18 17.30 -4.10
C THR A 44 -38.90 16.39 -5.30
N GLU A 45 -39.81 16.33 -6.27
CA GLU A 45 -39.60 15.55 -7.51
C GLU A 45 -38.30 15.95 -8.25
N SER A 46 -37.96 17.23 -8.24
CA SER A 46 -36.70 17.72 -8.84
C SER A 46 -35.47 17.11 -8.18
N GLN A 47 -35.49 16.95 -6.85
CA GLN A 47 -34.40 16.28 -6.12
C GLN A 47 -34.36 14.79 -6.44
N LYS A 48 -35.52 14.10 -6.48
CA LYS A 48 -35.59 12.68 -6.84
C LYS A 48 -35.02 12.42 -8.23
N ASN A 49 -35.42 13.22 -9.22
CA ASN A 49 -34.94 13.13 -10.59
C ASN A 49 -33.43 13.41 -10.68
N SER A 50 -32.92 14.40 -9.95
CA SER A 50 -31.49 14.74 -9.95
C SER A 50 -30.60 13.62 -9.38
N LEU A 51 -31.16 12.78 -8.53
CA LEU A 51 -30.47 11.66 -7.89
C LEU A 51 -30.67 10.34 -8.64
N GLY A 52 -31.45 10.35 -9.73
CA GLY A 52 -31.77 9.18 -10.53
C GLY A 52 -32.44 8.10 -9.68
N ILE A 53 -33.38 8.49 -8.82
CA ILE A 53 -34.20 7.55 -8.05
C ILE A 53 -35.25 6.98 -9.00
N THR A 54 -35.13 5.69 -9.25
CA THR A 54 -36.15 4.87 -9.89
C THR A 54 -36.88 4.08 -8.81
N VAL A 55 -38.19 3.87 -9.01
CA VAL A 55 -39.01 2.98 -8.17
C VAL A 55 -39.36 1.81 -9.07
N ASP A 56 -38.48 0.82 -9.08
CA ASP A 56 -38.55 -0.35 -9.96
C ASP A 56 -38.05 -1.57 -9.17
N GLU A 57 -38.67 -2.74 -9.34
CA GLU A 57 -38.21 -3.99 -8.73
C GLU A 57 -36.98 -4.55 -9.48
N ASP A 58 -35.85 -3.85 -9.43
CA ASP A 58 -34.59 -4.24 -10.07
C ASP A 58 -33.48 -4.55 -9.05
N GLY A 59 -33.82 -4.60 -7.76
CA GLY A 59 -32.91 -4.85 -6.66
C GLY A 59 -32.11 -3.64 -6.25
N GLU A 60 -32.28 -2.48 -6.89
CA GLU A 60 -31.70 -1.22 -6.44
C GLU A 60 -32.49 -0.65 -5.26
N PHE A 61 -31.79 -0.16 -4.25
CA PHE A 61 -32.45 0.52 -3.14
C PHE A 61 -31.56 1.57 -2.50
N TRP A 62 -32.22 2.51 -1.84
CA TRP A 62 -31.58 3.49 -0.98
C TRP A 62 -31.74 3.10 0.48
N MET A 63 -30.70 3.36 1.28
CA MET A 63 -30.82 3.27 2.72
C MET A 63 -30.03 4.38 3.43
N PRO A 64 -30.44 4.77 4.65
CA PRO A 64 -29.65 5.65 5.48
C PRO A 64 -28.29 5.05 5.84
N TRP A 65 -27.28 5.90 5.95
CA TRP A 65 -25.92 5.48 6.33
C TRP A 65 -25.89 4.75 7.67
N TYR A 66 -26.73 5.14 8.64
CA TYR A 66 -26.79 4.46 9.94
C TYR A 66 -27.30 3.02 9.81
N SER A 67 -28.29 2.77 8.93
CA SER A 67 -28.78 1.42 8.64
C SER A 67 -27.70 0.60 7.95
N PHE A 68 -27.00 1.19 6.98
CA PHE A 68 -25.87 0.52 6.33
C PHE A 68 -24.82 0.05 7.34
N VAL A 69 -24.39 0.93 8.25
CA VAL A 69 -23.43 0.59 9.32
C VAL A 69 -23.98 -0.47 10.29
N GLN A 70 -25.29 -0.52 10.49
CA GLN A 70 -25.93 -1.52 11.37
C GLN A 70 -26.01 -2.91 10.72
N TYR A 71 -26.27 -3.00 9.42
CA TYR A 71 -26.58 -4.27 8.74
C TYR A 71 -25.42 -4.84 7.92
N PHE A 72 -24.48 -4.03 7.44
CA PHE A 72 -23.34 -4.47 6.65
C PHE A 72 -22.08 -4.56 7.49
N THR A 73 -21.34 -5.67 7.36
CA THR A 73 -20.12 -5.94 8.12
C THR A 73 -18.85 -5.59 7.35
N ASP A 74 -18.88 -5.75 6.03
CA ASP A 74 -17.69 -5.69 5.18
C ASP A 74 -17.92 -4.81 3.95
N ILE A 75 -16.89 -4.06 3.57
CA ILE A 75 -16.87 -3.25 2.35
C ILE A 75 -15.59 -3.55 1.59
N SER A 76 -15.74 -3.98 0.34
CA SER A 76 -14.61 -4.15 -0.58
C SER A 76 -14.55 -2.97 -1.54
N VAL A 77 -13.46 -2.21 -1.50
CA VAL A 77 -13.22 -1.07 -2.39
C VAL A 77 -12.10 -1.43 -3.37
N CYS A 78 -12.43 -1.50 -4.66
CA CYS A 78 -11.44 -1.70 -5.72
C CYS A 78 -11.07 -0.34 -6.33
N GLN A 79 -9.85 0.13 -6.05
CA GLN A 79 -9.34 1.35 -6.67
C GLN A 79 -8.78 1.05 -8.06
N LEU A 80 -9.35 1.68 -9.08
CA LEU A 80 -8.84 1.63 -10.43
C LEU A 80 -7.78 2.72 -10.65
N PHE A 81 -6.59 2.32 -11.06
CA PHE A 81 -5.50 3.25 -11.35
C PHE A 81 -5.53 3.66 -12.82
N ASN A 82 -5.73 4.95 -13.07
CA ASN A 82 -5.59 5.47 -14.42
C ASN A 82 -4.10 5.64 -14.76
N THR A 83 -3.57 4.70 -15.54
CA THR A 83 -2.17 4.71 -16.01
C THR A 83 -2.02 5.25 -17.43
N LYS A 84 -3.13 5.68 -18.06
CA LYS A 84 -3.14 6.14 -19.45
C LYS A 84 -2.35 7.44 -19.60
N ILE A 85 -1.52 7.50 -20.64
CA ILE A 85 -0.66 8.66 -20.93
C ILE A 85 -1.48 9.89 -21.29
N PHE A 86 -2.55 9.71 -22.07
CA PHE A 86 -3.47 10.76 -22.48
C PHE A 86 -4.78 10.62 -21.71
N SER A 87 -4.92 11.36 -20.61
CA SER A 87 -6.14 11.39 -19.83
C SER A 87 -6.35 12.75 -19.18
N THR A 88 -7.62 13.14 -19.03
CA THR A 88 -8.05 14.35 -18.34
C THR A 88 -8.20 14.16 -16.83
N SER A 89 -8.15 12.92 -16.34
CA SER A 89 -8.23 12.60 -14.91
C SER A 89 -6.85 12.32 -14.29
N ARG A 90 -6.77 12.30 -12.95
CA ARG A 90 -5.53 12.05 -12.21
C ARG A 90 -4.86 10.77 -12.70
N ARG A 91 -3.61 10.90 -13.13
CA ARG A 91 -2.78 9.80 -13.64
C ARG A 91 -1.90 9.23 -12.54
N TYR A 92 -1.68 7.92 -12.59
CA TYR A 92 -0.68 7.23 -11.79
C TYR A 92 0.42 6.66 -12.69
N HIS A 93 1.65 6.65 -12.18
CA HIS A 93 2.75 5.86 -12.68
C HIS A 93 2.62 4.44 -12.13
N GLU A 94 2.75 3.44 -13.00
CA GLU A 94 2.74 2.03 -12.64
C GLU A 94 4.08 1.40 -13.00
N GLU A 95 4.60 0.62 -12.06
CA GLU A 95 5.80 -0.19 -12.24
C GLU A 95 5.50 -1.60 -11.73
N VAL A 96 5.86 -2.62 -12.51
CA VAL A 96 5.52 -4.02 -12.23
C VAL A 96 6.80 -4.85 -12.17
N PHE A 97 6.96 -5.59 -11.08
CA PHE A 97 8.07 -6.50 -10.86
C PHE A 97 7.55 -7.91 -10.62
N TYR A 98 8.23 -8.88 -11.21
CA TYR A 98 8.02 -10.30 -10.92
C TYR A 98 9.21 -10.82 -10.13
N GLY A 99 8.94 -11.65 -9.14
CA GLY A 99 9.97 -12.22 -8.29
C GLY A 99 9.50 -13.53 -7.66
N GLU A 100 10.39 -14.09 -6.85
CA GLU A 100 10.15 -15.35 -6.17
C GLU A 100 10.80 -15.30 -4.79
N TRP A 101 10.12 -15.88 -3.79
CA TRP A 101 10.77 -16.28 -2.55
C TRP A 101 11.25 -17.70 -2.76
N THR A 102 12.56 -17.87 -2.86
CA THR A 102 13.21 -19.17 -3.01
C THR A 102 14.11 -19.46 -1.82
N THR A 103 14.30 -20.74 -1.54
CA THR A 103 15.33 -21.18 -0.61
C THR A 103 16.07 -22.37 -1.22
N ASN A 104 17.39 -22.40 -1.08
CA ASN A 104 18.23 -23.48 -1.60
C ASN A 104 18.34 -24.67 -0.62
N GLY A 105 17.57 -24.66 0.49
CA GLY A 105 17.61 -25.71 1.51
C GLY A 105 18.90 -25.75 2.33
N VAL A 106 19.81 -24.79 2.14
CA VAL A 106 21.03 -24.63 2.93
C VAL A 106 20.72 -23.84 4.20
N LYS A 107 21.71 -23.64 5.08
CA LYS A 107 21.59 -22.72 6.22
C LYS A 107 21.03 -21.37 5.75
N SER A 108 20.03 -20.88 6.47
CA SER A 108 19.39 -19.60 6.18
C SER A 108 20.40 -18.46 6.11
N GLY A 109 20.29 -17.60 5.09
CA GLY A 109 21.25 -16.52 4.83
C GLY A 109 22.29 -16.84 3.74
N ALA A 110 22.09 -17.90 2.96
CA ALA A 110 22.86 -18.08 1.73
C ALA A 110 22.60 -16.92 0.74
N PRO A 111 23.59 -16.54 -0.10
CA PRO A 111 23.44 -15.42 -1.04
C PRO A 111 22.24 -15.51 -1.99
N ASP A 112 21.76 -16.72 -2.27
CA ASP A 112 20.64 -17.01 -3.16
C ASP A 112 19.37 -17.50 -2.41
N ASP A 113 19.30 -17.28 -1.09
CA ASP A 113 18.11 -17.54 -0.28
C ASP A 113 17.30 -16.24 -0.21
N PHE A 114 16.12 -16.20 -0.81
CA PHE A 114 15.25 -15.02 -0.84
C PHE A 114 14.01 -15.18 0.06
N ALA A 115 13.78 -16.35 0.67
CA ALA A 115 12.64 -16.62 1.55
C ALA A 115 12.95 -16.24 3.01
N GLY A 116 13.13 -14.94 3.26
CA GLY A 116 13.64 -14.41 4.54
C GLY A 116 12.61 -14.32 5.67
N GLY A 117 11.30 -14.34 5.37
CA GLY A 117 10.23 -14.12 6.34
C GLY A 117 10.05 -12.65 6.74
N CYS A 118 9.10 -12.37 7.63
CA CYS A 118 8.75 -11.02 8.07
C CYS A 118 9.75 -10.42 9.09
N LEU A 119 9.51 -9.19 9.53
CA LEU A 119 10.37 -8.48 10.50
C LEU A 119 10.59 -9.22 11.83
N ASN A 120 9.72 -10.17 12.19
CA ASN A 120 9.91 -11.03 13.37
C ASN A 120 11.15 -11.94 13.25
N PHE A 121 11.65 -12.13 12.03
CA PHE A 121 12.82 -12.95 11.70
C PHE A 121 14.01 -12.05 11.31
N SER A 122 14.48 -11.22 12.25
CA SER A 122 15.51 -10.21 11.99
C SER A 122 16.79 -10.74 11.33
N ALA A 123 17.19 -11.98 11.66
CA ALA A 123 18.36 -12.64 11.10
C ALA A 123 18.26 -12.93 9.59
N THR A 124 17.04 -13.08 9.06
CA THR A 124 16.80 -13.51 7.67
C THR A 124 15.95 -12.53 6.87
N PHE A 125 15.28 -11.57 7.51
CA PHE A 125 14.42 -10.59 6.86
C PHE A 125 15.08 -9.88 5.67
N CYS A 126 16.35 -9.46 5.82
CA CYS A 126 17.08 -8.76 4.77
C CYS A 126 17.45 -9.63 3.56
N ASN A 127 17.18 -10.94 3.62
CA ASN A 127 17.35 -11.85 2.49
C ASN A 127 16.25 -11.68 1.45
N ASN A 128 15.06 -11.24 1.85
CA ASN A 128 13.95 -11.00 0.93
C ASN A 128 14.35 -10.03 -0.21
N PRO A 129 13.68 -10.09 -1.37
CA PRO A 129 13.89 -9.12 -2.45
C PRO A 129 13.72 -7.67 -1.94
N GLN A 130 14.58 -6.74 -2.38
CA GLN A 130 14.60 -5.36 -1.91
C GLN A 130 14.50 -4.40 -3.10
N PHE A 131 13.46 -3.57 -3.13
CA PHE A 131 13.21 -2.61 -4.22
C PHE A 131 13.48 -1.20 -3.73
N LEU A 132 14.53 -0.56 -4.26
CA LEU A 132 14.85 0.83 -3.95
C LEU A 132 13.98 1.76 -4.78
N LEU A 133 13.38 2.75 -4.11
CA LEU A 133 12.53 3.80 -4.64
C LEU A 133 13.18 5.15 -4.41
N THR A 134 13.06 6.07 -5.37
CA THR A 134 13.49 7.46 -5.24
C THR A 134 12.28 8.38 -5.35
N VAL A 135 11.93 9.02 -4.24
CA VAL A 135 10.81 9.96 -4.15
C VAL A 135 11.37 11.37 -4.26
N SER A 136 11.12 12.02 -5.40
CA SER A 136 11.63 13.36 -5.72
C SER A 136 10.74 14.49 -5.20
N GLN A 137 9.47 14.20 -4.91
CA GLN A 137 8.48 15.13 -4.38
C GLN A 137 7.56 14.40 -3.40
N PRO A 138 6.98 15.10 -2.39
CA PRO A 138 6.01 14.48 -1.51
C PRO A 138 4.78 13.98 -2.30
N GLY A 139 4.27 12.81 -1.94
CA GLY A 139 3.12 12.25 -2.65
C GLY A 139 2.66 10.90 -2.13
N GLU A 140 1.78 10.26 -2.89
CA GLU A 140 1.19 8.97 -2.54
C GLU A 140 1.91 7.83 -3.27
N ILE A 141 2.17 6.74 -2.55
CA ILE A 141 2.72 5.50 -3.12
C ILE A 141 1.92 4.32 -2.61
N MET A 142 1.52 3.46 -3.54
CA MET A 142 0.65 2.33 -3.28
C MET A 142 1.29 1.07 -3.83
N PHE A 143 1.24 0.00 -3.05
CA PHE A 143 1.82 -1.29 -3.39
C PHE A 143 0.73 -2.33 -3.45
N ALA A 144 0.76 -3.17 -4.47
CA ALA A 144 -0.04 -4.38 -4.54
C ALA A 144 0.90 -5.57 -4.72
N LEU A 145 0.95 -6.45 -3.72
CA LEU A 145 1.72 -7.69 -3.77
C LEU A 145 0.75 -8.83 -4.01
N THR A 146 0.91 -9.49 -5.15
CA THR A 146 0.07 -10.62 -5.58
C THR A 146 0.93 -11.86 -5.69
N GLN A 147 0.56 -12.95 -5.03
CA GLN A 147 1.21 -14.24 -5.20
C GLN A 147 0.49 -15.10 -6.24
N ARG A 148 1.20 -16.08 -6.82
CA ARG A 148 0.60 -17.04 -7.73
C ARG A 148 -0.43 -17.92 -7.00
N GLU A 149 -1.53 -18.21 -7.68
CA GLU A 149 -2.52 -19.15 -7.19
C GLU A 149 -1.99 -20.59 -7.25
N PRO A 150 -1.94 -21.30 -6.11
CA PRO A 150 -1.60 -22.72 -6.11
C PRO A 150 -2.58 -23.52 -6.97
N ASN A 151 -2.07 -24.35 -7.88
CA ASN A 151 -2.86 -25.21 -8.77
C ASN A 151 -3.96 -24.50 -9.57
N GLU A 152 -3.67 -23.29 -10.07
CA GLU A 152 -4.54 -22.55 -10.99
C GLU A 152 -5.10 -23.47 -12.09
N GLY A 153 -6.43 -23.46 -12.27
CA GLY A 153 -7.14 -24.32 -13.23
C GLY A 153 -7.51 -25.72 -12.72
N THR A 154 -7.15 -26.08 -11.49
CA THR A 154 -7.59 -27.33 -10.86
C THR A 154 -8.72 -27.11 -9.85
N LYS A 155 -9.42 -28.18 -9.45
CA LYS A 155 -10.41 -28.14 -8.36
C LYS A 155 -9.77 -28.05 -6.96
N ARG A 156 -8.45 -28.19 -6.86
CA ARG A 156 -7.73 -28.25 -5.58
C ARG A 156 -7.36 -26.84 -5.15
N ARG A 157 -7.93 -26.39 -4.02
CA ARG A 157 -7.59 -25.12 -3.39
C ARG A 157 -6.59 -25.38 -2.27
N ASP A 158 -5.30 -25.30 -2.58
CA ASP A 158 -4.28 -25.23 -1.54
C ASP A 158 -4.26 -23.81 -0.95
N PRO A 159 -4.00 -23.66 0.35
CA PRO A 159 -3.97 -22.34 0.98
C PRO A 159 -2.85 -21.47 0.42
N TYR A 160 -3.10 -20.17 0.37
CA TYR A 160 -2.08 -19.18 0.05
C TYR A 160 -1.03 -19.10 1.16
N VAL A 161 0.20 -18.76 0.81
CA VAL A 161 1.20 -18.38 1.81
C VAL A 161 0.77 -17.04 2.42
N THR A 162 1.01 -16.84 3.71
CA THR A 162 0.75 -15.53 4.31
C THR A 162 1.82 -14.54 3.85
N ILE A 163 1.43 -13.46 3.17
CA ILE A 163 2.35 -12.49 2.55
C ILE A 163 2.14 -11.07 3.11
N GLY A 164 3.16 -10.23 3.00
CA GLY A 164 3.14 -8.83 3.45
C GLY A 164 4.20 -7.96 2.76
N ILE A 165 4.14 -6.66 3.02
CA ILE A 165 5.06 -5.65 2.46
C ILE A 165 5.56 -4.76 3.59
N HIS A 166 6.86 -4.47 3.60
CA HIS A 166 7.46 -3.46 4.47
C HIS A 166 8.13 -2.37 3.64
N VAL A 167 7.92 -1.11 4.02
CA VAL A 167 8.59 0.03 3.38
C VAL A 167 9.40 0.79 4.43
N MET A 168 10.70 0.99 4.18
CA MET A 168 11.62 1.67 5.09
C MET A 168 12.28 2.85 4.39
N LYS A 169 12.45 3.97 5.09
CA LYS A 169 13.27 5.09 4.61
C LYS A 169 14.74 4.71 4.70
N VAL A 170 15.57 5.05 3.72
CA VAL A 170 17.01 4.76 3.71
C VAL A 170 17.81 6.00 3.34
N GLU A 171 19.13 5.91 3.46
CA GLU A 171 20.04 7.00 3.15
C GLU A 171 19.98 7.39 1.67
N ASN A 172 20.16 8.69 1.39
CA ASN A 172 20.06 9.23 0.03
C ASN A 172 21.14 8.68 -0.93
N ASN A 173 22.26 8.18 -0.40
CA ASN A 173 23.33 7.55 -1.19
C ASN A 173 23.20 6.03 -1.26
N ARG A 174 22.08 5.43 -0.81
CA ARG A 174 21.87 3.98 -0.82
C ARG A 174 21.94 3.42 -2.24
N LEU A 175 22.89 2.52 -2.47
CA LEU A 175 23.07 1.82 -3.76
C LEU A 175 22.93 0.30 -3.66
N HIS A 176 23.18 -0.25 -2.48
CA HIS A 176 23.28 -1.68 -2.18
C HIS A 176 22.17 -2.13 -1.25
N ARG A 177 21.98 -3.45 -1.11
CA ARG A 177 21.04 -4.06 -0.17
C ARG A 177 21.27 -3.58 1.27
N ILE A 178 20.20 -3.52 2.05
CA ILE A 178 20.29 -3.42 3.52
C ILE A 178 20.52 -4.82 4.10
N HIS A 179 21.25 -4.87 5.22
CA HIS A 179 21.56 -6.10 5.98
C HIS A 179 21.03 -6.06 7.41
N GLN A 180 20.42 -4.94 7.80
CA GLN A 180 19.75 -4.75 9.07
C GLN A 180 18.42 -4.05 8.79
N ALA A 181 17.34 -4.59 9.36
CA ALA A 181 16.03 -3.99 9.25
C ALA A 181 16.00 -2.63 9.97
N MET A 182 15.26 -1.70 9.40
CA MET A 182 15.03 -0.38 9.98
C MET A 182 13.55 -0.25 10.37
N ALA A 183 13.22 0.76 11.18
CA ALA A 183 11.83 1.08 11.46
C ALA A 183 11.08 1.34 10.14
N PRO A 184 10.05 0.55 9.81
CA PRO A 184 9.27 0.77 8.59
C PRO A 184 8.44 2.05 8.73
N ILE A 185 8.34 2.81 7.64
CA ILE A 185 7.39 3.92 7.52
C ILE A 185 5.97 3.43 7.23
N GLY A 186 5.84 2.16 6.82
CA GLY A 186 4.57 1.50 6.60
C GLY A 186 4.73 0.01 6.36
N THR A 187 3.73 -0.75 6.78
CA THR A 187 3.65 -2.20 6.65
C THR A 187 2.24 -2.57 6.22
N SER A 188 2.09 -3.48 5.27
CA SER A 188 0.76 -4.01 4.92
C SER A 188 0.25 -4.95 6.02
N ASP A 189 -1.05 -5.18 6.05
CA ASP A 189 -1.57 -6.36 6.74
C ASP A 189 -0.97 -7.63 6.14
N TYR A 190 -0.77 -8.63 6.98
CA TYR A 190 -0.38 -9.97 6.56
C TYR A 190 -1.62 -10.82 6.39
N ALA A 191 -1.78 -11.41 5.21
CA ALA A 191 -2.93 -12.24 4.92
C ALA A 191 -2.56 -13.48 4.11
N SER A 192 -3.21 -14.60 4.43
CA SER A 192 -3.26 -15.80 3.59
C SER A 192 -4.25 -15.59 2.43
N ALA A 193 -3.94 -14.62 1.57
CA ALA A 193 -4.78 -14.20 0.44
C ALA A 193 -3.96 -14.06 -0.84
N ARG A 194 -4.64 -14.03 -1.98
CA ARG A 194 -3.99 -13.87 -3.29
C ARG A 194 -3.22 -12.55 -3.40
N SER A 195 -3.74 -11.48 -2.80
CA SER A 195 -3.10 -10.16 -2.82
C SER A 195 -3.22 -9.43 -1.49
N VAL A 196 -2.20 -8.63 -1.17
CA VAL A 196 -2.20 -7.64 -0.08
C VAL A 196 -1.82 -6.27 -0.64
N PHE A 197 -2.31 -5.22 0.02
CA PHE A 197 -2.14 -3.85 -0.43
C PHE A 197 -1.56 -2.98 0.68
N LEU A 198 -0.77 -1.98 0.30
CA LEU A 198 -0.25 -0.96 1.19
C LEU A 198 -0.41 0.40 0.53
N HIS A 199 -1.13 1.33 1.15
CA HIS A 199 -1.27 2.71 0.70
C HIS A 199 -0.53 3.63 1.66
N LEU A 200 0.54 4.25 1.19
CA LEU A 200 1.28 5.27 1.91
C LEU A 200 0.89 6.64 1.37
N ARG A 201 0.39 7.50 2.26
CA ARG A 201 0.06 8.90 1.97
C ARG A 201 1.16 9.81 2.49
N ASP A 202 1.30 10.97 1.85
CA ASP A 202 2.21 12.03 2.26
C ASP A 202 3.67 11.57 2.45
N VAL A 203 4.14 10.65 1.59
CA VAL A 203 5.49 10.11 1.64
C VAL A 203 6.49 11.24 1.35
N PRO A 204 7.39 11.62 2.29
CA PRO A 204 8.31 12.73 2.07
C PRO A 204 9.37 12.40 1.02
N VAL A 205 10.04 13.44 0.52
CA VAL A 205 11.23 13.31 -0.34
C VAL A 205 12.29 12.42 0.32
N GLY A 206 12.91 11.56 -0.48
CA GLY A 206 14.03 10.72 -0.06
C GLY A 206 14.05 9.37 -0.76
N ARG A 207 14.86 8.46 -0.21
CA ARG A 207 14.96 7.09 -0.69
C ARG A 207 14.28 6.11 0.24
N TYR A 208 13.66 5.10 -0.34
CA TYR A 208 12.93 4.07 0.39
C TYR A 208 13.25 2.69 -0.17
N ILE A 209 13.16 1.66 0.67
CA ILE A 209 13.20 0.27 0.22
C ILE A 209 11.85 -0.36 0.54
N ALA A 210 11.19 -0.90 -0.48
CA ALA A 210 10.08 -1.81 -0.34
C ALA A 210 10.57 -3.26 -0.34
N VAL A 211 10.14 -4.05 0.65
CA VAL A 211 10.52 -5.45 0.85
C VAL A 211 9.24 -6.29 0.88
N PRO A 212 8.89 -6.98 -0.21
CA PRO A 212 7.84 -7.99 -0.18
C PRO A 212 8.35 -9.25 0.55
N THR A 213 7.52 -9.79 1.42
CA THR A 213 7.89 -10.89 2.32
C THR A 213 6.78 -11.92 2.43
N THR A 214 7.16 -13.17 2.71
CA THR A 214 6.28 -14.14 3.37
C THR A 214 6.28 -13.90 4.88
N TYR A 215 5.28 -14.41 5.59
CA TYR A 215 5.25 -14.33 7.06
C TYR A 215 6.38 -15.17 7.65
N ALA A 216 6.38 -16.47 7.36
CA ALA A 216 7.41 -17.41 7.80
C ALA A 216 8.57 -17.46 6.79
N PRO A 217 9.82 -17.65 7.26
CA PRO A 217 10.95 -17.90 6.38
C PRO A 217 10.81 -19.25 5.67
N ARG A 218 11.54 -19.44 4.56
CA ARG A 218 11.59 -20.68 3.75
C ARG A 218 10.32 -21.04 2.99
N GLU A 219 9.28 -20.23 3.09
CA GLU A 219 8.10 -20.34 2.22
C GLU A 219 8.50 -20.06 0.77
N GLN A 220 8.05 -20.91 -0.15
CA GLN A 220 8.41 -20.84 -1.56
C GLN A 220 7.20 -20.56 -2.43
N THR A 221 7.20 -19.40 -3.10
CA THR A 221 6.18 -19.04 -4.08
C THR A 221 6.66 -17.89 -4.95
N THR A 222 6.01 -17.70 -6.10
CA THR A 222 6.24 -16.56 -6.99
C THR A 222 5.30 -15.42 -6.67
N PHE A 223 5.75 -14.19 -6.92
CA PHE A 223 4.97 -12.99 -6.71
C PHE A 223 5.12 -11.98 -7.83
N MET A 224 4.14 -11.09 -7.89
CA MET A 224 4.13 -9.86 -8.67
C MET A 224 3.93 -8.70 -7.70
N LEU A 225 4.85 -7.74 -7.73
CA LEU A 225 4.76 -6.49 -7.00
C LEU A 225 4.43 -5.37 -7.99
N ARG A 226 3.26 -4.73 -7.81
CA ARG A 226 2.91 -3.50 -8.51
C ARG A 226 3.08 -2.30 -7.60
N ILE A 227 3.64 -1.24 -8.15
CA ILE A 227 3.87 0.03 -7.46
C ILE A 227 3.16 1.12 -8.25
N TYR A 228 2.19 1.76 -7.62
CA TYR A 228 1.47 2.91 -8.13
C TYR A 228 1.92 4.17 -7.40
N SER A 229 2.11 5.26 -8.13
CA SER A 229 2.51 6.54 -7.55
C SER A 229 1.97 7.70 -8.37
N ASP A 230 1.71 8.84 -7.75
CA ASP A 230 1.25 10.04 -8.45
C ASP A 230 2.39 10.84 -9.10
N HIS A 231 3.63 10.41 -8.90
CA HIS A 231 4.84 10.94 -9.50
C HIS A 231 5.81 9.78 -9.83
N LYS A 232 6.84 10.03 -10.63
CA LYS A 232 7.79 8.98 -11.01
C LYS A 232 8.71 8.62 -9.82
N VAL A 233 8.76 7.34 -9.45
CA VAL A 233 9.57 6.85 -8.30
C VAL A 233 10.76 5.94 -8.65
N GLU A 234 10.96 5.64 -9.94
CA GLU A 234 12.10 4.88 -10.50
C GLU A 234 12.53 3.65 -9.67
N PRO A 235 11.63 2.69 -9.43
CA PRO A 235 11.92 1.51 -8.64
C PRO A 235 13.00 0.65 -9.29
N ARG A 236 13.91 0.09 -8.48
CA ARG A 236 14.90 -0.88 -8.95
C ARG A 236 15.20 -1.96 -7.91
N LEU A 237 15.38 -3.19 -8.36
CA LEU A 237 15.82 -4.30 -7.51
C LEU A 237 17.27 -4.10 -7.05
N LEU A 238 17.52 -4.30 -5.76
CA LEU A 238 18.85 -4.30 -5.17
C LEU A 238 19.42 -5.72 -5.14
N THR A 239 20.38 -5.98 -6.03
CA THR A 239 21.07 -7.28 -6.15
C THR A 239 22.44 -7.32 -5.48
N LYS A 240 23.13 -6.18 -5.38
CA LYS A 240 24.49 -6.11 -4.82
C LYS A 240 24.46 -5.96 -3.30
N HIS A 241 25.14 -6.85 -2.59
CA HIS A 241 25.30 -6.78 -1.13
C HIS A 241 26.29 -5.69 -0.69
N ALA A 242 27.31 -5.41 -1.50
CA ALA A 242 28.36 -4.45 -1.18
C ALA A 242 28.98 -3.85 -2.47
N PRO A 243 29.72 -2.73 -2.36
CA PRO A 243 30.46 -2.16 -3.49
C PRO A 243 31.45 -3.15 -4.11
N SER A 244 31.58 -3.12 -5.44
CA SER A 244 32.60 -3.89 -6.17
C SER A 244 33.98 -3.25 -6.04
N LYS A 245 35.04 -4.07 -5.97
CA LYS A 245 36.42 -3.58 -5.97
C LYS A 245 36.76 -2.94 -7.33
N GLY A 246 37.52 -1.84 -7.31
CA GLY A 246 38.14 -1.29 -8.51
C GLY A 246 39.30 -2.17 -9.02
N LEU A 247 39.71 -1.95 -10.27
CA LEU A 247 40.79 -2.69 -10.96
C LEU A 247 42.19 -2.53 -10.30
N PHE A 248 42.40 -1.49 -9.48
CA PHE A 248 43.69 -1.18 -8.85
C PHE A 248 43.54 -0.89 -7.34
N GLY A 249 43.46 -1.94 -6.51
CA GLY A 249 43.45 -1.83 -5.03
C GLY A 249 42.18 -1.22 -4.42
N CYS A 250 41.85 -1.28 -3.13
CA CYS A 250 42.55 -1.71 -1.92
C CYS A 250 41.49 -2.04 -0.84
N ARG A 251 41.81 -3.00 0.05
CA ARG A 251 41.15 -3.42 1.31
C ARG A 251 39.62 -3.67 1.29
N GLN A 252 39.20 -4.82 1.85
CA GLN A 252 37.77 -5.04 2.12
C GLN A 252 37.28 -4.00 3.13
N PRO A 253 36.09 -3.39 2.92
CA PRO A 253 35.41 -2.70 4.00
C PRO A 253 35.29 -3.65 5.18
N ILE A 254 35.90 -3.30 6.31
CA ILE A 254 35.94 -4.15 7.51
C ILE A 254 34.69 -3.90 8.37
N SER A 255 34.08 -2.73 8.23
CA SER A 255 32.86 -2.33 8.91
C SER A 255 32.07 -1.34 8.06
N VAL A 256 30.74 -1.41 8.17
CA VAL A 256 29.81 -0.41 7.63
C VAL A 256 29.07 0.17 8.82
N THR A 257 29.37 1.42 9.18
CA THR A 257 28.69 2.13 10.26
C THR A 257 27.66 3.07 9.68
N ARG A 258 26.44 3.04 10.23
CA ARG A 258 25.39 3.98 9.89
C ARG A 258 25.45 5.16 10.85
N ILE A 259 25.50 6.37 10.27
CA ILE A 259 25.50 7.62 11.03
C ILE A 259 24.18 8.32 10.70
N THR A 260 23.30 8.42 11.69
CA THR A 260 22.08 9.24 11.59
C THR A 260 22.40 10.61 12.16
N ILE A 261 22.35 11.64 11.32
CA ILE A 261 22.42 13.04 11.77
C ILE A 261 21.02 13.40 12.29
N ILE A 262 20.90 13.66 13.58
CA ILE A 262 19.66 14.04 14.26
C ILE A 262 19.40 15.53 14.05
N GLU A 263 20.43 16.33 14.26
CA GLU A 263 20.38 17.77 14.16
C GLU A 263 21.72 18.28 13.62
N ALA A 264 21.67 19.27 12.74
CA ALA A 264 22.85 19.99 12.31
C ALA A 264 22.62 21.50 12.47
N PHE A 265 23.55 22.18 13.13
CA PHE A 265 23.52 23.62 13.33
C PHE A 265 24.69 24.28 12.64
N LEU A 266 24.42 25.47 12.09
CA LEU A 266 25.39 26.33 11.46
C LEU A 266 25.78 27.40 12.48
N GLU A 267 27.02 27.36 12.96
CA GLU A 267 27.55 28.40 13.83
C GLU A 267 28.49 29.30 13.01
N GLN A 268 28.16 30.59 12.92
CA GLN A 268 29.02 31.59 12.30
C GLN A 268 29.82 32.30 13.39
N GLU A 269 31.07 31.90 13.57
CA GLU A 269 32.02 32.59 14.43
C GLU A 269 33.12 33.22 13.58
N LYS A 270 33.27 34.56 13.65
CA LYS A 270 34.37 35.32 13.03
C LYS A 270 34.62 35.03 11.54
N GLY A 271 33.56 34.82 10.75
CA GLY A 271 33.67 34.61 9.31
C GLY A 271 34.03 33.18 8.88
N GLU A 272 34.15 32.23 9.82
CA GLU A 272 34.18 30.80 9.53
C GLU A 272 32.79 30.20 9.75
N GLU A 273 32.30 29.44 8.77
CA GLU A 273 31.10 28.63 8.91
C GLU A 273 31.47 27.24 9.43
N ARG A 274 30.96 26.88 10.61
CA ARG A 274 31.15 25.56 11.21
C ARG A 274 29.83 24.81 11.23
N ILE A 275 29.84 23.60 10.67
CA ILE A 275 28.70 22.67 10.70
C ILE A 275 28.96 21.67 11.82
N TYR A 276 28.07 21.64 12.79
CA TYR A 276 28.06 20.62 13.84
C TYR A 276 26.90 19.67 13.58
N ALA A 277 27.11 18.38 13.80
CA ALA A 277 26.10 17.35 13.62
C ALA A 277 26.00 16.48 14.88
N HIS A 278 24.82 16.41 15.49
CA HIS A 278 24.54 15.43 16.53
C HIS A 278 24.20 14.10 15.87
N ASN A 279 24.94 13.05 16.22
CA ASN A 279 24.77 11.73 15.63
C ASN A 279 24.40 10.67 16.68
N GLU A 280 23.56 9.71 16.29
CA GLU A 280 23.44 8.42 16.96
C GLU A 280 24.18 7.35 16.16
N LEU A 281 25.03 6.59 16.84
CA LEU A 281 25.72 5.43 16.29
C LEU A 281 24.93 4.18 16.68
N TYR A 282 24.36 3.51 15.67
CA TYR A 282 23.79 2.18 15.83
C TYR A 282 24.88 1.17 15.47
N TYR A 283 25.31 0.39 16.47
CA TYR A 283 26.26 -0.72 16.31
C TYR A 283 25.55 -2.01 15.90
#